data_AF-A0A150GWA0-F1
#
_entry.id   AF-A0A150GWA0-F1
#
_cell.length_a   1.000
_cell.length_b   1.000
_cell.length_c   1.000
_cell.angle_alpha   90.00
_cell.angle_beta   90.00
_cell.angle_gamma   90.00
#
_symmetry.space_group_name_H-M   'P 1'
#
loop_
_entity.id
_entity.type
_entity.pdbx_description
1 polymer ?
#
loop_
_entity_poly.entity_id
_entity_poly.type
_entity_poly.pdbx_seq_one_letter_code
_entity_poly.pdbx_strand_id
1 'polypeptide(L)'
;MGAASCRKPVQQSQPAASPATAEAAALEVPAAAPAAVPRIFVSVAAYRDPECQWTLHSIFSTARRPERVRVGVVWQVHPVEDAELVRVAGARAHPEWLERVRQVVIPHGDATGPCKARALAQALWDGEEYVLQLDSHMRMVPGWDELCTQQLHLAESMSSTGKAVLSCYPLGYHGCGPAASVPDEATAPATLLCARGFGEDGFLRTCGRVLKERPPAPLPSLLWAAGLSFSRASWMQC
;
A
#
# COMPACT_ATOMS: atom_id res chain seq x y z
N MET A 1 -102.45 30.31 32.65
CA MET A 1 -101.53 31.08 31.79
C MET A 1 -100.24 31.26 32.60
N GLY A 2 -99.24 30.37 32.43
CA GLY A 2 -97.97 30.69 31.76
C GLY A 2 -96.94 31.20 32.79
N ALA A 3 -96.12 30.31 33.40
CA ALA A 3 -94.71 30.03 33.04
C ALA A 3 -93.75 31.21 33.38
N ALA A 4 -92.56 31.06 33.97
CA ALA A 4 -91.76 29.94 34.42
C ALA A 4 -90.64 30.46 35.36
N SER A 5 -90.13 29.56 36.21
CA SER A 5 -88.93 29.69 37.05
C SER A 5 -87.66 29.38 36.24
N CYS A 6 -86.51 30.02 36.54
CA CYS A 6 -85.24 29.35 36.90
C CYS A 6 -83.98 30.26 36.83
N ARG A 7 -83.23 30.20 37.94
CA ARG A 7 -81.75 30.06 38.08
C ARG A 7 -80.77 31.13 37.56
N LYS A 8 -79.90 31.55 38.49
CA LYS A 8 -78.60 32.21 38.29
C LYS A 8 -77.61 31.27 37.56
N PRO A 9 -76.66 31.78 36.74
CA PRO A 9 -75.49 31.04 36.32
C PRO A 9 -74.26 31.28 37.22
N VAL A 10 -73.43 30.24 37.26
CA VAL A 10 -72.23 29.98 38.06
C VAL A 10 -70.96 30.44 37.31
N GLN A 11 -69.94 30.82 38.09
CA GLN A 11 -68.59 31.22 37.66
C GLN A 11 -67.89 30.15 36.80
N GLN A 12 -67.15 30.60 35.77
CA GLN A 12 -66.14 29.78 35.08
C GLN A 12 -64.74 30.32 35.40
N SER A 13 -63.91 29.46 36.00
CA SER A 13 -62.51 29.65 36.36
C SER A 13 -61.58 29.41 35.17
N GLN A 14 -60.54 30.24 35.06
CA GLN A 14 -59.42 30.09 34.10
C GLN A 14 -58.50 28.91 34.48
N PRO A 15 -57.96 28.15 33.52
CA PRO A 15 -56.94 27.15 33.80
C PRO A 15 -55.51 27.73 33.77
N ALA A 16 -54.68 27.20 34.68
CA ALA A 16 -53.30 27.54 34.93
C ALA A 16 -52.33 27.08 33.83
N ALA A 17 -51.21 27.78 33.72
CA ALA A 17 -50.11 27.50 32.80
C ALA A 17 -49.37 26.19 33.14
N SER A 18 -49.05 25.42 32.10
CA SER A 18 -48.27 24.18 32.16
C SER A 18 -46.76 24.46 32.11
N PRO A 19 -45.89 23.62 32.72
CA PRO A 19 -44.47 23.90 32.85
C PRO A 19 -43.67 23.53 31.59
N ALA A 20 -42.60 24.29 31.34
CA ALA A 20 -41.66 24.13 30.25
C ALA A 20 -40.86 22.83 30.37
N THR A 21 -40.81 22.05 29.29
CA THR A 21 -39.93 20.91 29.11
C THR A 21 -38.50 21.38 28.83
N ALA A 22 -37.56 20.97 29.66
CA ALA A 22 -36.12 21.14 29.43
C ALA A 22 -35.67 20.18 28.32
N GLU A 23 -35.22 20.73 27.20
CA GLU A 23 -34.65 20.00 26.07
C GLU A 23 -33.19 19.63 26.43
N ALA A 24 -32.89 18.34 26.47
CA ALA A 24 -31.54 17.84 26.72
C ALA A 24 -30.66 18.17 25.50
N ALA A 25 -29.72 19.09 25.67
CA ALA A 25 -28.68 19.36 24.68
C ALA A 25 -27.84 18.09 24.48
N ALA A 26 -28.00 17.45 23.31
CA ALA A 26 -27.11 16.39 22.88
C ALA A 26 -25.70 16.98 22.69
N LEU A 27 -24.72 16.42 23.39
CA LEU A 27 -23.31 16.67 23.11
C LEU A 27 -23.02 16.16 21.70
N GLU A 28 -22.81 17.07 20.75
CA GLU A 28 -22.26 16.72 19.45
C GLU A 28 -20.80 16.27 19.68
N VAL A 29 -20.57 14.97 19.59
CA VAL A 29 -19.21 14.43 19.46
C VAL A 29 -18.69 14.89 18.10
N PRO A 30 -17.56 15.62 18.02
CA PRO A 30 -17.03 16.03 16.74
C PRO A 30 -16.81 14.79 15.88
N ALA A 31 -17.38 14.77 14.68
CA ALA A 31 -17.10 13.74 13.70
C ALA A 31 -15.58 13.63 13.55
N ALA A 32 -15.04 12.44 13.82
CA ALA A 32 -13.62 12.18 13.65
C ALA A 32 -13.21 12.66 12.26
N ALA A 33 -12.14 13.47 12.19
CA ALA A 33 -11.54 13.85 10.91
C ALA A 33 -11.40 12.59 10.04
N PRO A 34 -11.67 12.65 8.73
CA PRO A 34 -11.55 11.47 7.88
C PRO A 34 -10.16 10.88 8.09
N ALA A 35 -10.13 9.62 8.54
CA ALA A 35 -8.87 8.96 8.88
C ALA A 35 -7.92 9.09 7.69
N ALA A 36 -6.72 9.63 7.93
CA ALA A 36 -5.74 9.83 6.88
C ALA A 36 -5.50 8.50 6.15
N VAL A 37 -5.48 8.53 4.82
CA VAL A 37 -5.24 7.33 4.01
C VAL A 37 -3.83 6.82 4.34
N PRO A 38 -3.67 5.57 4.83
CA PRO A 38 -2.36 5.06 5.18
C PRO A 38 -1.40 5.07 3.99
N ARG A 39 -0.17 5.51 4.24
CA ARG A 39 0.88 5.67 3.24
C ARG A 39 1.66 4.37 3.04
N ILE A 40 2.26 4.25 1.87
CA ILE A 40 3.08 3.11 1.48
C ILE A 40 4.46 3.62 1.12
N PHE A 41 5.48 3.13 1.82
CA PHE A 41 6.88 3.34 1.45
C PHE A 41 7.38 2.16 0.60
N VAL A 42 7.85 2.47 -0.60
CA VAL A 42 8.41 1.49 -1.54
C VAL A 42 9.93 1.59 -1.53
N SER A 43 10.60 0.53 -1.11
CA SER A 43 12.06 0.42 -1.03
C SER A 43 12.59 -0.30 -2.26
N VAL A 44 13.44 0.37 -3.04
CA VAL A 44 14.02 -0.14 -4.29
C VAL A 44 15.55 -0.01 -4.26
N ALA A 45 16.25 -1.07 -4.64
CA ALA A 45 17.70 -1.05 -4.84
C ALA A 45 18.01 -1.41 -6.30
N ALA A 46 18.76 -0.53 -6.99
CA ALA A 46 19.06 -0.65 -8.41
C ALA A 46 20.57 -0.68 -8.64
N TYR A 47 21.06 -1.74 -9.27
CA TYR A 47 22.46 -1.87 -9.66
C TYR A 47 22.59 -1.78 -11.18
N ARG A 48 23.10 -0.65 -11.67
CA ARG A 48 23.27 -0.35 -13.11
C ARG A 48 22.07 -0.75 -13.98
N ASP A 49 20.85 -0.58 -13.46
CA ASP A 49 19.63 -1.11 -14.05
C ASP A 49 18.85 -0.03 -14.82
N PRO A 50 18.77 -0.11 -16.17
CA PRO A 50 18.04 0.86 -16.97
C PRO A 50 16.52 0.81 -16.79
N GLU A 51 15.98 -0.28 -16.26
CA GLU A 51 14.54 -0.46 -16.06
C GLU A 51 14.03 0.22 -14.79
N CYS A 52 14.92 0.59 -13.85
CA CYS A 52 14.52 1.17 -12.57
C CYS A 52 13.72 2.45 -12.72
N GLN A 53 14.10 3.35 -13.63
CA GLN A 53 13.33 4.56 -13.91
C GLN A 53 11.88 4.26 -14.33
N TRP A 54 11.67 3.15 -15.05
CA TRP A 54 10.35 2.71 -15.54
C TRP A 54 9.56 1.96 -14.48
N THR A 55 10.24 1.25 -13.58
CA THR A 55 9.66 0.71 -12.35
C THR A 55 9.10 1.85 -11.50
N LEU A 56 9.89 2.91 -11.28
CA LEU A 56 9.44 4.09 -10.52
C LEU A 56 8.25 4.78 -11.19
N HIS A 57 8.31 4.99 -12.51
CA HIS A 57 7.17 5.50 -13.26
C HIS A 57 5.92 4.62 -13.06
N SER A 58 6.06 3.30 -13.22
CA SER A 58 4.95 2.35 -13.07
C SER A 58 4.35 2.35 -11.67
N ILE A 59 5.17 2.48 -10.63
CA ILE A 59 4.73 2.55 -9.23
C ILE A 59 3.72 3.69 -9.04
N PHE A 60 3.99 4.87 -9.58
CA PHE A 60 3.09 6.01 -9.45
C PHE A 60 1.95 5.99 -10.49
N SER A 61 2.24 5.71 -11.75
CA SER A 61 1.27 5.82 -12.84
C SER A 61 0.14 4.80 -12.76
N THR A 62 0.34 3.67 -12.07
CA THR A 62 -0.67 2.63 -11.93
C THR A 62 -1.27 2.55 -10.52
N ALA A 63 -0.79 3.34 -9.57
CA ALA A 63 -1.43 3.43 -8.25
C ALA A 63 -2.82 4.08 -8.37
N ARG A 64 -3.80 3.57 -7.61
CA ARG A 64 -5.10 4.20 -7.47
C ARG A 64 -5.01 5.54 -6.74
N ARG A 65 -4.10 5.61 -5.75
CA ARG A 65 -3.86 6.78 -4.90
C ARG A 65 -2.37 7.13 -4.88
N PRO A 66 -1.79 7.66 -5.98
CA PRO A 66 -0.37 7.96 -6.04
C PRO A 66 0.12 8.91 -4.94
N GLU A 67 -0.76 9.76 -4.40
CA GLU A 67 -0.46 10.70 -3.32
C GLU A 67 -0.06 10.04 -1.99
N ARG A 68 -0.43 8.77 -1.76
CA ARG A 68 -0.05 8.01 -0.55
C ARG A 68 1.26 7.22 -0.71
N VAL A 69 1.81 7.18 -1.91
CA VAL A 69 3.03 6.42 -2.22
C VAL A 69 4.25 7.29 -1.98
N ARG A 70 5.26 6.74 -1.30
CA ARG A 70 6.60 7.30 -1.14
C ARG A 70 7.61 6.26 -1.59
N VAL A 71 8.71 6.68 -2.19
CA VAL A 71 9.74 5.76 -2.69
C VAL A 71 11.08 6.12 -2.05
N GLY A 72 11.79 5.10 -1.56
CA GLY A 72 13.22 5.17 -1.28
C GLY A 72 13.98 4.36 -2.33
N VAL A 73 14.84 5.01 -3.12
CA VAL A 73 15.61 4.34 -4.17
C VAL A 73 17.12 4.51 -3.96
N VAL A 74 17.85 3.40 -4.04
CA VAL A 74 19.32 3.42 -4.04
C VAL A 74 19.81 3.08 -5.44
N TRP A 75 20.56 4.01 -6.04
CA TRP A 75 21.18 3.86 -7.34
C TRP A 75 22.66 3.50 -7.16
N GLN A 76 23.06 2.32 -7.64
CA GLN A 76 24.45 1.89 -7.69
C GLN A 76 24.91 1.96 -9.13
N VAL A 77 25.56 3.06 -9.50
CA VAL A 77 25.75 3.46 -10.89
C VAL A 77 27.20 3.86 -11.18
N HIS A 78 27.63 3.73 -12.42
CA HIS A 78 28.83 4.40 -12.90
C HIS A 78 28.51 5.91 -13.11
N PRO A 79 29.27 6.84 -12.52
CA PRO A 79 28.91 8.27 -12.50
C PRO A 79 28.83 8.92 -13.88
N VAL A 80 29.59 8.41 -14.86
CA VAL A 80 29.57 8.87 -16.26
C VAL A 80 28.68 8.01 -17.15
N GLU A 81 28.99 6.72 -17.30
CA GLU A 81 28.25 5.81 -18.21
C GLU A 81 26.76 5.67 -17.90
N ASP A 82 26.38 5.74 -16.62
CA ASP A 82 25.01 5.48 -16.17
C ASP A 82 24.30 6.74 -15.65
N ALA A 83 24.83 7.93 -15.95
CA ALA A 83 24.29 9.20 -15.44
C ALA A 83 22.80 9.40 -15.78
N GLU A 84 22.36 8.85 -16.91
CA GLU A 84 20.98 8.91 -17.37
C GLU A 84 20.05 8.00 -16.56
N LEU A 85 20.56 6.94 -15.91
CA LEU A 85 19.72 5.97 -15.18
C LEU A 85 19.07 6.56 -13.94
N VAL A 86 19.72 7.56 -13.33
CA VAL A 86 19.25 8.23 -12.10
C VAL A 86 18.08 9.19 -12.40
N ARG A 87 17.69 9.35 -13.68
CA ARG A 87 16.54 10.16 -14.07
C ARG A 87 15.27 9.31 -13.93
N VAL A 88 14.35 9.75 -13.07
CA VAL A 88 13.03 9.10 -12.93
C VAL A 88 12.21 9.34 -14.19
N ALA A 89 11.76 8.27 -14.85
CA ALA A 89 10.99 8.38 -16.08
C ALA A 89 9.62 9.04 -15.81
N GLY A 90 9.18 9.88 -16.75
CA GLY A 90 7.91 10.64 -16.63
C GLY A 90 7.93 11.79 -15.62
N ALA A 91 9.02 12.02 -14.89
CA ALA A 91 9.12 13.08 -13.89
C ALA A 91 8.83 14.49 -14.42
N ARG A 92 9.10 14.78 -15.70
CA ARG A 92 8.75 16.07 -16.31
C ARG A 92 7.24 16.24 -16.54
N ALA A 93 6.53 15.15 -16.76
CA ALA A 93 5.07 15.14 -16.92
C ALA A 93 4.34 15.13 -15.57
N HIS A 94 4.98 14.58 -14.54
CA HIS A 94 4.44 14.44 -13.17
C HIS A 94 5.47 14.88 -12.12
N PRO A 95 5.80 16.18 -12.04
CA PRO A 95 6.83 16.69 -11.14
C PRO A 95 6.50 16.42 -9.67
N GLU A 96 5.22 16.32 -9.31
CA GLU A 96 4.76 15.99 -7.97
C GLU A 96 5.25 14.61 -7.48
N TRP A 97 5.58 13.68 -8.38
CA TRP A 97 6.14 12.39 -7.99
C TRP A 97 7.58 12.53 -7.46
N LEU A 98 8.36 13.48 -8.00
CA LEU A 98 9.75 13.68 -7.56
C LEU A 98 9.84 14.07 -6.08
N GLU A 99 8.89 14.88 -5.59
CA GLU A 99 8.81 15.26 -4.17
C GLU A 99 8.56 14.06 -3.24
N ARG A 100 8.11 12.93 -3.80
CA ARG A 100 7.80 11.68 -3.09
C ARG A 100 8.89 10.62 -3.26
N VAL A 101 9.98 10.93 -3.96
CA VAL A 101 11.14 10.06 -4.16
C VAL A 101 12.31 10.55 -3.33
N ARG A 102 12.73 9.74 -2.36
CA ARG A 102 13.98 9.88 -1.62
C ARG A 102 15.03 9.01 -2.29
N GLN A 103 16.22 9.54 -2.53
CA GLN A 103 17.24 8.81 -3.28
C GLN A 103 18.62 8.89 -2.67
N VAL A 104 19.37 7.79 -2.83
CA VAL A 104 20.80 7.70 -2.54
C VAL A 104 21.49 7.23 -3.81
N VAL A 105 22.57 7.90 -4.20
CA VAL A 105 23.37 7.52 -5.38
C VAL A 105 24.77 7.16 -4.89
N ILE A 106 25.22 5.96 -5.19
CA ILE A 106 26.56 5.48 -4.86
C ILE A 106 27.27 4.92 -6.11
N PRO A 107 28.61 4.95 -6.14
CA PRO A 107 29.37 4.26 -7.18
C PRO A 107 29.05 2.77 -7.23
N HIS A 108 28.86 2.21 -8.43
CA HIS A 108 28.61 0.77 -8.58
C HIS A 108 29.75 -0.09 -7.99
N GLY A 109 30.99 0.41 -8.00
CA GLY A 109 32.15 -0.28 -7.42
C GLY A 109 32.04 -0.53 -5.91
N ASP A 110 31.18 0.21 -5.19
CA ASP A 110 30.94 0.04 -3.76
C ASP A 110 29.87 -1.03 -3.45
N ALA A 111 29.38 -1.73 -4.47
CA ALA A 111 28.39 -2.79 -4.32
C ALA A 111 29.00 -4.06 -3.71
N THR A 112 28.46 -4.49 -2.58
CA THR A 112 28.85 -5.74 -1.90
C THR A 112 27.69 -6.74 -1.87
N GLY A 113 26.85 -6.70 -2.91
CA GLY A 113 25.59 -7.45 -3.00
C GLY A 113 24.35 -6.65 -2.58
N PRO A 114 23.15 -7.26 -2.72
CA PRO A 114 21.88 -6.56 -2.59
C PRO A 114 21.54 -6.13 -1.16
N CYS A 115 22.11 -6.77 -0.13
CA CYS A 115 21.77 -6.49 1.26
C CYS A 115 22.15 -5.06 1.68
N LYS A 116 23.34 -4.59 1.29
CA LYS A 116 23.81 -3.22 1.60
C LYS A 116 22.87 -2.18 0.98
N ALA A 117 22.54 -2.35 -0.29
CA ALA A 117 21.67 -1.40 -0.99
C ALA A 117 20.23 -1.43 -0.45
N ARG A 118 19.69 -2.61 -0.10
CA ARG A 118 18.38 -2.72 0.55
C ARG A 118 18.37 -2.07 1.93
N ALA A 119 19.43 -2.21 2.73
CA ALA A 119 19.54 -1.53 4.02
C ALA A 119 19.57 0.01 3.86
N LEU A 120 20.32 0.51 2.88
CA LEU A 120 20.34 1.94 2.55
C LEU A 120 18.96 2.44 2.08
N ALA A 121 18.25 1.65 1.26
CA ALA A 121 16.92 2.00 0.79
C ALA A 121 15.89 2.00 1.94
N GLN A 122 15.94 0.99 2.82
CA GLN A 122 15.09 0.92 4.01
C GLN A 122 15.33 2.09 4.97
N ALA A 123 16.56 2.59 5.09
CA ALA A 123 16.89 3.75 5.91
C ALA A 123 16.25 5.07 5.42
N LEU A 124 15.66 5.09 4.21
CA LEU A 124 14.90 6.23 3.69
C LEU A 124 13.42 6.22 4.11
N TRP A 125 12.98 5.21 4.86
CA TRP A 125 11.65 5.16 5.46
C TRP A 125 11.48 6.27 6.50
N ASP A 126 10.29 6.87 6.58
CA ASP A 126 10.03 8.09 7.35
C ASP A 126 8.59 8.09 7.89
N GLY A 127 8.22 6.99 8.56
CA GLY A 127 6.94 6.88 9.24
C GLY A 127 5.76 6.48 8.36
N GLU A 128 5.95 6.00 7.13
CA GLU A 128 4.86 5.43 6.34
C GLU A 128 4.34 4.12 6.97
N GLU A 129 3.02 3.90 6.90
CA GLU A 129 2.34 2.83 7.64
C GLU A 129 2.57 1.43 7.06
N TYR A 130 2.76 1.34 5.75
CA TYR A 130 3.10 0.09 5.05
C TYR A 130 4.45 0.22 4.37
N VAL A 131 5.15 -0.90 4.25
CA VAL A 131 6.38 -1.00 3.45
C VAL A 131 6.28 -2.10 2.42
N LEU A 132 6.71 -1.74 1.21
CA LEU A 132 6.87 -2.61 0.06
C LEU A 132 8.35 -2.66 -0.33
N GLN A 133 9.00 -3.80 -0.20
CA GLN A 133 10.31 -4.01 -0.85
C GLN A 133 10.11 -4.61 -2.24
N LEU A 134 10.77 -4.02 -3.24
CA LEU A 134 10.72 -4.45 -4.64
C LEU A 134 12.12 -4.53 -5.26
N ASP A 135 12.25 -5.39 -6.27
CA ASP A 135 13.36 -5.35 -7.20
C ASP A 135 13.23 -4.14 -8.15
N SER A 136 14.32 -3.76 -8.84
CA SER A 136 14.38 -2.55 -9.66
C SER A 136 13.79 -2.69 -11.06
N HIS A 137 13.44 -3.88 -11.51
CA HIS A 137 12.88 -4.14 -12.84
C HIS A 137 11.50 -4.79 -12.69
N MET A 138 10.51 -3.96 -12.33
CA MET A 138 9.15 -4.39 -12.04
C MET A 138 8.16 -3.56 -12.86
N ARG A 139 6.98 -4.13 -13.12
CA ARG A 139 5.83 -3.42 -13.67
C ARG A 139 4.62 -3.71 -12.81
N MET A 140 4.01 -2.65 -12.32
CA MET A 140 2.92 -2.72 -11.37
C MET A 140 1.60 -2.85 -12.12
N VAL A 141 0.70 -3.71 -11.61
CA VAL A 141 -0.68 -3.79 -12.13
C VAL A 141 -1.47 -2.53 -11.74
N PRO A 142 -2.53 -2.17 -12.48
CA PRO A 142 -3.43 -1.08 -12.09
C PRO A 142 -4.03 -1.29 -10.69
N GLY A 143 -4.00 -0.25 -9.85
CA GLY A 143 -4.52 -0.28 -8.48
C GLY A 143 -3.73 -1.14 -7.50
N TRP A 144 -2.46 -1.44 -7.79
CA TRP A 144 -1.60 -2.30 -6.96
C TRP A 144 -1.59 -1.91 -5.48
N ASP A 145 -1.63 -0.62 -5.19
CA ASP A 145 -1.56 -0.06 -3.85
C ASP A 145 -2.79 -0.47 -3.02
N GLU A 146 -3.98 -0.46 -3.61
CA GLU A 146 -5.20 -0.93 -2.94
C GLU A 146 -5.21 -2.45 -2.84
N LEU A 147 -4.85 -3.14 -3.92
CA LEU A 147 -4.77 -4.61 -3.96
C LEU A 147 -3.85 -5.15 -2.86
N CYS A 148 -2.64 -4.61 -2.72
CA CYS A 148 -1.70 -5.01 -1.68
C CYS A 148 -2.27 -4.82 -0.27
N THR A 149 -2.90 -3.68 0.01
CA THR A 149 -3.50 -3.43 1.34
C THR A 149 -4.67 -4.37 1.64
N GLN A 150 -5.54 -4.63 0.66
CA GLN A 150 -6.68 -5.55 0.82
C GLN A 150 -6.20 -6.99 1.07
N GLN A 151 -5.23 -7.46 0.26
CA GLN A 151 -4.66 -8.80 0.42
C GLN A 151 -3.94 -8.94 1.76
N LEU A 152 -3.27 -7.89 2.24
CA LEU A 152 -2.58 -7.92 3.53
C LEU A 152 -3.58 -8.01 4.67
N HIS A 153 -4.66 -7.21 4.66
CA HIS A 153 -5.71 -7.29 5.70
C HIS A 153 -6.38 -8.65 5.72
N LEU A 154 -6.64 -9.24 4.55
CA LEU A 154 -7.18 -10.60 4.47
C LEU A 154 -6.20 -11.61 5.09
N ALA A 155 -4.91 -11.54 4.76
CA ALA A 155 -3.88 -12.39 5.35
C ALA A 155 -3.74 -12.21 6.88
N GLU A 156 -3.81 -10.96 7.38
CA GLU A 156 -3.79 -10.65 8.81
C GLU A 156 -5.00 -11.25 9.53
N SER A 157 -6.20 -11.18 8.94
CA SER A 157 -7.43 -11.76 9.52
C SER A 157 -7.41 -13.29 9.62
N MET A 158 -6.65 -13.95 8.74
CA MET A 158 -6.47 -15.41 8.73
C MET A 158 -5.29 -15.86 9.60
N SER A 159 -4.42 -14.94 10.01
CA SER A 159 -3.24 -15.22 10.82
C SER A 159 -3.61 -15.33 12.30
N SER A 160 -3.16 -16.39 12.97
CA SER A 160 -3.35 -16.56 14.42
C SER A 160 -2.68 -15.48 15.26
N THR A 161 -1.69 -14.77 14.70
CA THR A 161 -0.98 -13.68 15.38
C THR A 161 -1.48 -12.30 15.01
N GLY A 162 -2.41 -12.19 14.04
CA GLY A 162 -2.81 -10.93 13.43
C GLY A 162 -1.71 -10.25 12.60
N LYS A 163 -0.57 -10.92 12.38
CA LYS A 163 0.57 -10.42 11.60
C LYS A 163 0.71 -11.22 10.31
N ALA A 164 1.01 -10.53 9.21
CA ALA A 164 1.28 -11.15 7.92
C ALA A 164 2.30 -10.34 7.11
N VAL A 165 2.98 -11.03 6.19
CA VAL A 165 3.81 -10.45 5.13
C VAL A 165 3.37 -11.10 3.82
N LEU A 166 3.00 -10.30 2.82
CA LEU A 166 2.77 -10.81 1.48
C LEU A 166 4.10 -10.92 0.76
N SER A 167 4.40 -12.09 0.21
CA SER A 167 5.62 -12.30 -0.57
C SER A 167 5.43 -13.38 -1.62
N CYS A 168 6.00 -13.17 -2.80
CA CYS A 168 6.02 -14.12 -3.89
C CYS A 168 7.19 -13.84 -4.84
N TYR A 169 7.40 -14.73 -5.82
CA TYR A 169 8.05 -14.33 -7.07
C TYR A 169 6.96 -13.89 -8.05
N PRO A 170 6.91 -12.60 -8.41
CA PRO A 170 5.92 -12.09 -9.35
C PRO A 170 6.06 -12.72 -10.74
N LEU A 171 5.01 -12.60 -11.54
CA LEU A 171 5.08 -12.97 -12.94
C LEU A 171 6.03 -12.04 -13.70
N GLY A 172 6.67 -12.57 -14.74
CA GLY A 172 7.42 -11.74 -15.69
C GLY A 172 6.50 -10.82 -16.49
N TYR A 173 7.06 -9.72 -16.99
CA TYR A 173 6.45 -8.81 -17.95
C TYR A 173 7.15 -8.94 -19.31
N HIS A 174 6.52 -8.47 -20.38
CA HIS A 174 7.08 -8.50 -21.74
C HIS A 174 7.60 -7.12 -22.15
N GLY A 175 8.69 -7.07 -22.92
CA GLY A 175 9.27 -5.82 -23.42
C GLY A 175 10.16 -5.10 -22.40
N CYS A 176 10.51 -3.85 -22.69
CA CYS A 176 11.34 -2.99 -21.85
C CYS A 176 10.84 -1.54 -21.89
N GLY A 177 11.33 -0.73 -20.95
CA GLY A 177 11.03 0.69 -20.93
C GLY A 177 9.53 1.01 -20.87
N PRO A 178 9.06 2.05 -21.61
CA PRO A 178 7.65 2.46 -21.63
C PRO A 178 6.75 1.50 -22.41
N ALA A 179 7.32 0.64 -23.26
CA ALA A 179 6.58 -0.33 -24.06
C ALA A 179 6.34 -1.66 -23.33
N ALA A 180 6.84 -1.78 -22.09
CA ALA A 180 6.67 -2.99 -21.29
C ALA A 180 5.20 -3.23 -20.91
N SER A 181 4.77 -4.49 -20.94
CA SER A 181 3.40 -4.90 -20.62
C SER A 181 3.36 -6.05 -19.63
N VAL A 182 2.42 -5.99 -18.68
CA VAL A 182 2.16 -7.06 -17.71
C VAL A 182 1.12 -8.05 -18.26
N PRO A 183 1.11 -9.31 -17.80
CA PRO A 183 0.03 -10.24 -18.10
C PRO A 183 -1.34 -9.67 -17.73
N ASP A 184 -2.37 -10.00 -18.52
CA ASP A 184 -3.74 -9.56 -18.27
C ASP A 184 -4.25 -10.06 -16.91
N GLU A 185 -4.84 -9.17 -16.12
CA GLU A 185 -5.22 -9.46 -14.74
C GLU A 185 -6.27 -10.57 -14.62
N ALA A 186 -7.18 -10.70 -15.58
CA ALA A 186 -8.22 -11.73 -15.55
C ALA A 186 -7.66 -13.13 -15.83
N THR A 187 -6.52 -13.21 -16.51
CA THR A 187 -5.89 -14.47 -16.94
C THR A 187 -4.57 -14.77 -16.23
N ALA A 188 -3.97 -13.79 -15.55
CA ALA A 188 -2.69 -13.93 -14.87
C ALA A 188 -2.75 -15.02 -13.79
N PRO A 189 -1.91 -16.06 -13.85
CA PRO A 189 -1.90 -17.08 -12.81
C PRO A 189 -1.36 -16.52 -11.49
N ALA A 190 -1.81 -17.10 -10.36
CA ALA A 190 -1.15 -16.89 -9.09
C ALA A 190 0.14 -17.72 -9.00
N THR A 191 1.13 -17.24 -8.25
CA THR A 191 2.36 -17.99 -7.98
C THR A 191 2.46 -18.36 -6.49
N LEU A 192 3.06 -19.51 -6.22
CA LEU A 192 3.43 -19.94 -4.87
C LEU A 192 4.95 -20.11 -4.82
N LEU A 193 5.57 -19.59 -3.76
CA LEU A 193 6.99 -19.76 -3.52
C LEU A 193 7.25 -21.19 -3.03
N CYS A 194 8.14 -21.91 -3.72
CA CYS A 194 8.45 -23.30 -3.43
C CYS A 194 9.96 -23.51 -3.31
N ALA A 195 10.36 -24.51 -2.52
CA ALA A 195 11.71 -25.02 -2.54
C ALA A 195 11.96 -25.75 -3.87
N ARG A 196 13.03 -25.37 -4.57
CA ARG A 196 13.50 -26.06 -5.78
C ARG A 196 14.48 -27.17 -5.41
N GLY A 197 15.37 -26.92 -4.46
CA GLY A 197 16.42 -27.85 -4.01
C GLY A 197 17.66 -27.09 -3.54
N PHE A 198 18.63 -27.80 -2.97
CA PHE A 198 19.92 -27.23 -2.57
C PHE A 198 20.88 -27.19 -3.76
N GLY A 199 21.59 -26.06 -3.93
CA GLY A 199 22.68 -25.95 -4.90
C GLY A 199 23.94 -26.67 -4.42
N GLU A 200 24.94 -26.77 -5.30
CA GLU A 200 26.27 -27.32 -4.97
C GLU A 200 26.98 -26.52 -3.86
N ASP A 201 26.62 -25.25 -3.71
CA ASP A 201 27.07 -24.34 -2.65
C ASP A 201 26.32 -24.53 -1.31
N GLY A 202 25.43 -25.51 -1.23
CA GLY A 202 24.66 -25.83 -0.01
C GLY A 202 23.53 -24.85 0.30
N PHE A 203 23.24 -23.89 -0.56
CA PHE A 203 22.16 -22.94 -0.36
C PHE A 203 20.84 -23.43 -0.98
N LEU A 204 19.74 -23.28 -0.25
CA LEU A 204 18.40 -23.58 -0.76
C LEU A 204 18.04 -22.61 -1.89
N ARG A 205 17.70 -23.15 -3.05
CA ARG A 205 17.11 -22.41 -4.16
C ARG A 205 15.60 -22.44 -4.05
N THR A 206 14.97 -21.28 -4.16
CA THR A 206 13.52 -21.13 -4.24
C THR A 206 13.09 -20.86 -5.67
N CYS A 207 11.84 -21.14 -6.01
CA CYS A 207 11.25 -20.78 -7.29
C CYS A 207 9.77 -20.43 -7.13
N GLY A 208 9.23 -19.65 -8.07
CA GLY A 208 7.79 -19.39 -8.16
C GLY A 208 7.16 -20.48 -9.01
N ARG A 209 6.19 -21.20 -8.46
CA ARG A 209 5.36 -22.15 -9.22
C ARG A 209 4.02 -21.52 -9.53
N VAL A 210 3.64 -21.53 -10.81
CA VAL A 210 2.31 -21.14 -11.26
C VAL A 210 1.28 -22.14 -10.72
N LEU A 211 0.24 -21.62 -10.08
CA LEU A 211 -0.90 -22.40 -9.61
C LEU A 211 -1.88 -22.63 -10.77
N LYS A 212 -2.49 -23.82 -10.80
CA LYS A 212 -3.51 -24.17 -11.80
C LYS A 212 -4.76 -23.31 -11.66
N GLU A 213 -5.12 -23.00 -10.42
CA GLU A 213 -6.28 -22.18 -10.07
C GLU A 213 -5.82 -21.05 -9.16
N ARG A 214 -6.39 -19.86 -9.37
CA ARG A 214 -6.13 -18.71 -8.50
C ARG A 214 -6.85 -18.93 -7.18
N PRO A 215 -6.16 -18.91 -6.03
CA PRO A 215 -6.81 -19.05 -4.73
C PRO A 215 -7.68 -17.81 -4.44
N PRO A 216 -8.78 -17.96 -3.69
CA PRO A 216 -9.67 -16.84 -3.36
C PRO A 216 -9.06 -15.88 -2.33
N ALA A 217 -7.97 -16.28 -1.67
CA ALA A 217 -7.28 -15.53 -0.62
C ALA A 217 -5.76 -15.83 -0.66
N PRO A 218 -4.91 -14.99 -0.04
CA PRO A 218 -3.50 -15.28 0.16
C PRO A 218 -3.27 -16.65 0.81
N LEU A 219 -2.31 -17.40 0.28
CA LEU A 219 -1.95 -18.71 0.84
C LEU A 219 -0.81 -18.56 1.86
N PRO A 220 -0.86 -19.29 2.98
CA PRO A 220 0.31 -19.43 3.86
C PRO A 220 1.50 -20.01 3.09
N SER A 221 2.68 -19.45 3.32
CA SER A 221 3.94 -19.91 2.72
C SER A 221 4.99 -20.09 3.81
N LEU A 222 5.80 -21.15 3.68
CA LEU A 222 6.96 -21.39 4.56
C LEU A 222 8.20 -20.61 4.10
N LEU A 223 8.15 -20.01 2.92
CA LEU A 223 9.25 -19.34 2.27
C LEU A 223 8.93 -17.87 2.06
N TRP A 224 9.98 -17.06 2.00
CA TRP A 224 9.92 -15.63 1.75
C TRP A 224 10.87 -15.24 0.61
N ALA A 225 10.48 -14.25 -0.19
CA ALA A 225 11.28 -13.67 -1.26
C ALA A 225 11.35 -12.15 -1.11
N ALA A 226 12.54 -11.62 -1.35
CA ALA A 226 12.82 -10.20 -1.15
C ALA A 226 12.35 -9.29 -2.30
N GLY A 227 12.07 -9.86 -3.48
CA GLY A 227 11.72 -9.13 -4.70
C GLY A 227 10.28 -8.61 -4.75
N LEU A 228 9.42 -9.16 -3.90
CA LEU A 228 8.15 -8.57 -3.49
C LEU A 228 7.93 -8.96 -2.03
N SER A 229 7.95 -7.97 -1.14
CA SER A 229 7.65 -8.15 0.28
C SER A 229 6.84 -6.97 0.79
N PHE A 230 5.55 -7.17 1.04
CA PHE A 230 4.62 -6.15 1.50
C PHE A 230 4.10 -6.45 2.90
N SER A 231 4.17 -5.48 3.81
CA SER A 231 3.72 -5.64 5.19
C SER A 231 3.49 -4.30 5.89
N ARG A 232 3.00 -4.31 7.14
CA ARG A 232 3.00 -3.11 7.98
C ARG A 232 4.42 -2.70 8.34
N ALA A 233 4.70 -1.41 8.34
CA ALA A 233 6.00 -0.88 8.70
C ALA A 233 6.38 -1.16 10.16
N SER A 234 5.39 -1.29 11.05
CA SER A 234 5.59 -1.65 12.46
C SER A 234 6.29 -2.99 12.68
N TRP A 235 6.38 -3.86 11.66
CA TRP A 235 7.10 -5.13 11.74
C TRP A 235 8.61 -5.00 11.47
N MET A 236 9.06 -3.86 11.00
CA MET A 236 10.49 -3.57 10.76
C MET A 236 11.14 -2.77 11.89
N GLN A 237 10.34 -2.28 12.84
CA GLN A 237 10.82 -1.57 14.03
C GLN A 237 11.13 -2.60 15.12
N CYS A 238 12.40 -2.94 15.27
CA CYS A 238 12.91 -3.68 16.42
C CYS A 238 13.41 -2.72 17.49
#